data_AF-Q2K9J0-F1
#
_entry.id   AF-Q2K9J0-F1
#
_cell.length_a   1.000
_cell.length_b   1.000
_cell.length_c   1.000
_cell.angle_alpha   90.00
_cell.angle_beta   90.00
_cell.angle_gamma   90.00
#
_symmetry.space_group_name_H-M   'P 1'
#
loop_
_entity.id
_entity.type
_entity.pdbx_description
1 polymer ?
#
loop_
_entity_poly.entity_id
_entity_poly.type
_entity_poly.pdbx_seq_one_letter_code
_entity_poly.pdbx_strand_id
1 'polypeptide(L)'
;MEGAMREAHSRAQFLRLAAVLVVIAAGLALRRFGYTVNLPFVVVKYGGSALWGAMVYLLAALVLGKSPRSVIAVMALFMAVAVELFRFYHTPWLDAFRLTTAGALLLGRIFSVRNILAYAIGIAAACAFDSARR
;
A
#
# COMPACT_ATOMS: atom_id res chain seq x y z
N MET A 1 16.69 -0.75 -30.99
CA MET A 1 16.82 -1.14 -29.57
C MET A 1 16.10 -0.18 -28.61
N GLU A 2 16.13 1.14 -28.85
CA GLU A 2 15.40 2.11 -28.01
C GLU A 2 13.88 1.95 -27.99
N GLY A 3 13.26 1.58 -29.12
CA GLY A 3 11.81 1.34 -29.20
C GLY A 3 11.32 0.18 -28.31
N ALA A 4 12.01 -0.96 -28.35
CA ALA A 4 11.68 -2.12 -27.53
C ALA A 4 11.85 -1.87 -26.02
N MET A 5 12.85 -1.06 -25.64
CA MET A 5 13.08 -0.68 -24.24
C MET A 5 12.01 0.28 -23.71
N ARG A 6 11.47 1.16 -24.55
CA ARG A 6 10.36 2.07 -24.22
C ARG A 6 9.03 1.31 -24.09
N GLU A 7 8.74 0.36 -24.98
CA GLU A 7 7.54 -0.48 -24.88
C GLU A 7 7.54 -1.36 -23.63
N ALA A 8 8.68 -1.98 -23.29
CA ALA A 8 8.81 -2.79 -22.08
C ALA A 8 8.57 -1.97 -20.80
N HIS A 9 9.08 -0.74 -20.74
CA HIS A 9 8.81 0.19 -19.63
C HIS A 9 7.33 0.57 -19.54
N SER A 10 6.70 0.89 -20.67
CA SER A 10 5.28 1.27 -20.72
C SER A 10 4.37 0.12 -20.29
N ARG A 11 4.66 -1.12 -20.73
CA ARG A 11 3.94 -2.33 -20.29
C ARG A 11 4.11 -2.59 -18.79
N ALA A 12 5.32 -2.46 -18.26
CA ALA A 12 5.57 -2.64 -16.83
C ALA A 12 4.84 -1.59 -15.97
N GLN A 13 4.79 -0.33 -16.42
CA GLN A 13 4.02 0.72 -15.75
C GLN A 13 2.51 0.46 -15.82
N PHE A 14 2.02 -0.01 -16.96
CA PHE A 14 0.61 -0.37 -17.12
C PHE A 14 0.21 -1.52 -16.18
N LEU A 15 1.02 -2.59 -16.11
CA LEU A 15 0.78 -3.71 -15.19
C LEU A 15 0.81 -3.27 -13.73
N ARG A 16 1.71 -2.36 -13.35
CA ARG A 16 1.75 -1.78 -12.01
C ARG A 16 0.50 -0.96 -11.70
N LEU A 17 0.04 -0.13 -12.64
CA LEU A 17 -1.20 0.63 -12.49
C LEU A 17 -2.41 -0.29 -12.33
N ALA A 18 -2.51 -1.33 -13.16
CA ALA A 18 -3.56 -2.34 -13.04
C ALA A 18 -3.50 -3.04 -11.67
N ALA A 19 -2.30 -3.41 -11.20
CA ALA A 19 -2.11 -4.00 -9.88
C ALA A 19 -2.55 -3.05 -8.74
N VAL A 20 -2.24 -1.75 -8.83
CA VAL A 20 -2.71 -0.73 -7.87
C VAL A 20 -4.24 -0.72 -7.81
N LEU A 21 -4.91 -0.67 -8.96
CA LEU A 21 -6.37 -0.66 -9.01
C LEU A 21 -6.99 -1.93 -8.42
N VAL A 22 -6.41 -3.09 -8.72
CA VAL A 22 -6.84 -4.37 -8.15
C VAL A 22 -6.64 -4.39 -6.63
N VAL A 23 -5.51 -3.91 -6.12
CA VAL A 23 -5.23 -3.83 -4.68
C VAL A 23 -6.20 -2.88 -3.97
N ILE A 24 -6.51 -1.73 -4.59
CA ILE A 24 -7.50 -0.78 -4.06
C ILE A 24 -8.89 -1.42 -4.00
N ALA A 25 -9.34 -2.03 -5.11
CA ALA A 25 -10.63 -2.70 -5.19
C ALA A 25 -10.73 -3.85 -4.18
N ALA A 26 -9.69 -4.68 -4.06
CA ALA A 26 -9.61 -5.76 -3.09
C ALA A 26 -9.62 -5.23 -1.65
N GLY A 27 -8.91 -4.14 -1.36
CA GLY A 27 -8.88 -3.53 -0.03
C GLY A 27 -10.23 -2.94 0.38
N LEU A 28 -10.90 -2.25 -0.55
CA LEU A 28 -12.26 -1.74 -0.36
C LEU A 28 -13.27 -2.88 -0.19
N ALA A 29 -13.20 -3.91 -1.03
CA ALA A 29 -14.06 -5.07 -0.95
C ALA A 29 -13.85 -5.82 0.37
N LEU A 30 -12.61 -6.00 0.81
CA LEU A 30 -12.30 -6.65 2.09
C LEU A 30 -12.84 -5.84 3.28
N ARG A 31 -12.72 -4.51 3.24
CA ARG A 31 -13.26 -3.64 4.32
C ARG A 31 -14.78 -3.54 4.31
N ARG A 32 -15.43 -3.65 3.14
CA ARG A 32 -16.88 -3.51 2.99
C ARG A 32 -17.64 -4.83 3.14
N PHE A 33 -17.10 -5.91 2.58
CA PHE A 33 -17.72 -7.23 2.54
C PHE A 33 -17.06 -8.25 3.46
N GLY A 34 -15.87 -7.97 4.01
CA GLY A 34 -15.18 -8.91 4.90
C GLY A 34 -16.05 -9.34 6.08
N TYR A 35 -16.74 -8.39 6.71
CA TYR A 35 -17.66 -8.69 7.81
C TYR A 35 -18.95 -9.39 7.34
N THR A 36 -19.44 -9.12 6.13
CA THR A 36 -20.66 -9.76 5.59
C THR A 36 -20.43 -11.22 5.20
N VAL A 37 -19.18 -11.60 4.89
CA VAL A 37 -18.78 -12.98 4.56
C VAL A 37 -18.26 -13.71 5.81
N ASN A 38 -18.48 -13.17 7.02
CA ASN A 38 -18.02 -13.76 8.28
C ASN A 38 -16.49 -13.97 8.36
N LEU A 39 -15.69 -13.15 7.65
CA LEU A 39 -14.24 -13.25 7.78
C LEU A 39 -13.81 -12.85 9.20
N PRO A 40 -12.78 -13.53 9.75
CA PRO A 40 -12.23 -13.16 11.04
C PRO A 40 -11.77 -11.71 11.05
N PHE A 41 -11.96 -11.02 12.18
CA PHE A 41 -11.51 -9.64 12.39
C PHE A 41 -10.04 -9.42 12.00
N VAL A 42 -9.20 -10.43 12.27
CA VAL A 42 -7.77 -10.44 11.93
C VAL A 42 -7.57 -10.31 10.42
N VAL A 43 -8.32 -11.05 9.61
CA VAL A 43 -8.18 -11.03 8.14
C VAL A 43 -8.66 -9.69 7.59
N VAL A 44 -9.81 -9.19 8.05
CA VAL A 44 -10.35 -7.90 7.58
C VAL A 44 -9.44 -6.74 7.97
N LYS A 45 -8.94 -6.73 9.22
CA LYS A 45 -8.05 -5.67 9.73
C LYS A 45 -6.66 -5.75 9.11
N TYR A 46 -5.96 -6.86 9.28
CA TYR A 46 -4.56 -6.97 8.84
C TYR A 46 -4.43 -7.23 7.34
N GLY A 47 -5.42 -7.86 6.70
CA GLY A 47 -5.46 -7.97 5.24
C GLY A 47 -5.65 -6.61 4.58
N GLY A 48 -6.52 -5.76 5.14
CA GLY A 48 -6.66 -4.37 4.69
C GLY A 48 -5.39 -3.56 4.89
N SER A 49 -4.67 -3.77 6.00
CA SER A 49 -3.35 -3.15 6.21
C SER A 49 -2.31 -3.68 5.21
N ALA A 50 -2.20 -4.99 5.01
CA ALA A 50 -1.26 -5.57 4.05
C ALA A 50 -1.51 -5.07 2.62
N LEU A 51 -2.77 -5.01 2.17
CA LEU A 51 -3.13 -4.44 0.87
C LEU A 51 -2.75 -2.96 0.76
N TRP A 52 -2.93 -2.19 1.83
CA TRP A 52 -2.46 -0.80 1.86
C TRP A 52 -0.94 -0.69 1.73
N GLY A 53 -0.17 -1.54 2.42
CA GLY A 53 1.30 -1.59 2.28
C GLY A 53 1.74 -1.96 0.85
N ALA A 54 1.08 -2.94 0.24
CA ALA A 54 1.30 -3.32 -1.16
C ALA A 54 1.01 -2.14 -2.11
N MET A 55 -0.07 -1.40 -1.88
CA MET A 55 -0.42 -0.21 -2.67
C MET A 55 0.67 0.86 -2.58
N VAL A 56 1.19 1.16 -1.38
CA VAL A 56 2.28 2.14 -1.20
C VAL A 56 3.53 1.72 -1.96
N TYR A 57 3.90 0.43 -1.90
CA TYR A 57 5.03 -0.10 -2.68
C TYR A 57 4.82 0.10 -4.19
N LEU A 58 3.65 -0.27 -4.71
CA LEU A 58 3.36 -0.17 -6.14
C LEU A 58 3.36 1.29 -6.62
N LEU A 59 2.81 2.22 -5.82
CA LEU A 59 2.88 3.65 -6.10
C LEU A 59 4.32 4.17 -6.09
N ALA A 60 5.11 3.79 -5.09
CA ALA A 60 6.53 4.11 -5.04
C ALA A 60 7.28 3.55 -6.26
N ALA A 61 6.95 2.32 -6.69
CA ALA A 61 7.53 1.68 -7.86
C ALA A 61 7.14 2.37 -9.18
N LEU A 62 5.95 2.98 -9.25
CA LEU A 62 5.52 3.80 -10.39
C LEU A 62 6.32 5.10 -10.49
N VAL A 63 6.54 5.77 -9.35
CA VAL A 63 7.28 7.04 -9.28
C VAL A 63 8.78 6.83 -9.46
N LEU A 64 9.36 5.90 -8.69
CA LEU A 64 10.78 5.58 -8.67
C LEU A 64 11.13 4.52 -9.73
N GLY A 65 10.47 4.57 -10.89
CA GLY A 65 10.57 3.59 -11.97
C GLY A 65 11.95 3.41 -12.60
N LYS A 66 13.04 3.84 -11.97
CA LYS A 66 14.44 3.58 -12.33
C LYS A 66 15.28 3.06 -11.15
N SER A 67 14.74 3.08 -9.93
CA SER A 67 15.44 2.66 -8.71
C SER A 67 15.35 1.14 -8.49
N PRO A 68 16.33 0.55 -7.79
CA PRO A 68 16.27 -0.87 -7.44
C PRO A 68 15.11 -1.16 -6.49
N ARG A 69 14.55 -2.37 -6.60
CA ARG A 69 13.39 -2.83 -5.80
C ARG A 69 13.59 -2.70 -4.29
N SER A 70 14.83 -2.87 -3.82
CA SER A 70 15.21 -2.72 -2.41
C SER A 70 15.04 -1.28 -1.93
N VAL A 71 15.46 -0.29 -2.73
CA VAL A 71 15.27 1.13 -2.41
C VAL A 71 13.79 1.48 -2.38
N ILE A 72 13.00 0.99 -3.34
CA ILE A 72 11.56 1.21 -3.38
C ILE A 72 10.88 0.59 -2.14
N ALA A 73 11.27 -0.63 -1.76
CA ALA A 73 10.74 -1.31 -0.58
C ALA A 73 11.09 -0.56 0.72
N VAL A 74 12.34 -0.09 0.86
CA VAL A 74 12.78 0.69 2.02
C VAL A 74 12.04 2.02 2.09
N MET A 75 11.87 2.72 0.96
CA MET A 75 11.09 3.96 0.89
C MET A 75 9.63 3.74 1.27
N ALA A 76 9.01 2.68 0.76
CA ALA A 76 7.63 2.33 1.10
C ALA A 76 7.48 1.98 2.59
N LEU A 77 8.43 1.24 3.16
CA LEU A 77 8.44 0.90 4.58
C LEU A 77 8.64 2.15 5.44
N PHE A 78 9.57 3.02 5.06
CA PHE A 78 9.80 4.29 5.72
C PHE A 78 8.54 5.16 5.70
N MET A 79 7.85 5.23 4.55
CA MET A 79 6.60 5.97 4.43
C MET A 79 5.48 5.35 5.27
N ALA A 80 5.37 4.03 5.33
CA ALA A 80 4.41 3.33 6.18
C ALA A 80 4.67 3.61 7.67
N VAL A 81 5.94 3.58 8.10
CA VAL A 81 6.35 3.94 9.47
C VAL A 81 6.08 5.42 9.75
N ALA A 82 6.40 6.31 8.82
CA ALA A 82 6.15 7.74 8.96
C ALA A 82 4.66 8.04 9.10
N VAL A 83 3.80 7.40 8.30
CA VAL A 83 2.33 7.52 8.43
C VAL A 83 1.83 6.99 9.77
N GLU A 84 2.42 5.90 10.28
CA GLU A 84 2.09 5.38 11.61
C GLU A 84 2.53 6.34 12.73
N LEU A 85 3.74 6.92 12.64
CA LEU A 85 4.24 7.94 13.57
C LEU A 85 3.42 9.24 13.50
N PHE A 86 2.93 9.60 12.31
CA PHE A 86 2.05 10.75 12.12
C PHE A 86 0.73 10.58 12.88
N ARG A 87 0.33 9.36 13.26
CA ARG A 87 -0.82 9.13 14.15
C ARG A 87 -0.58 9.63 15.57
N PHE A 88 0.67 9.77 16.00
CA PHE A 88 1.03 10.29 17.32
C PHE A 88 0.86 11.82 17.40
N TYR A 89 0.92 12.51 16.27
CA TYR A 89 0.59 13.94 16.22
C TYR A 89 -0.92 14.13 16.31
N HIS A 90 -1.37 14.80 17.36
CA HIS A 90 -2.76 15.13 17.61
C HIS A 90 -2.94 16.64 17.41
N THR A 91 -3.62 17.00 16.34
CA THR A 91 -4.03 18.38 16.07
C THR A 91 -5.50 18.38 15.69
N PRO A 92 -6.31 19.38 16.10
CA PRO A 92 -7.76 19.34 15.93
C PRO A 92 -8.22 19.16 14.48
N TRP A 93 -7.50 19.78 13.54
CA TRP A 93 -7.78 19.65 12.11
C TRP A 93 -7.45 18.24 11.57
N LEU A 94 -6.38 17.62 12.06
CA LEU A 94 -5.95 16.28 11.64
C LEU A 94 -6.86 15.21 12.23
N ASP A 95 -7.30 15.38 13.47
CA ASP A 95 -8.27 14.48 14.09
C ASP A 95 -9.64 14.58 13.41
N ALA A 96 -10.09 15.79 13.05
CA ALA A 96 -11.27 15.97 12.21
C ALA A 96 -11.13 15.26 10.85
N PHE A 97 -9.96 15.33 10.22
CA PHE A 97 -9.70 14.59 8.99
C PHE A 97 -9.74 13.07 9.20
N ARG A 98 -9.19 12.54 10.30
CA ARG A 98 -9.23 11.10 10.65
C ARG A 98 -10.64 10.56 10.88
N LEU A 99 -11.59 11.43 11.25
CA LEU A 99 -13.01 11.05 11.37
C LEU A 99 -13.69 10.89 10.02
N THR A 100 -13.14 11.47 8.94
CA THR A 100 -13.65 11.24 7.58
C THR A 100 -13.30 9.83 7.09
N THR A 101 -14.09 9.29 6.16
CA THR A 101 -13.79 7.98 5.55
C THR A 101 -12.44 7.97 4.85
N ALA A 102 -12.08 9.07 4.18
CA ALA A 102 -10.78 9.22 3.53
C ALA A 102 -9.62 9.18 4.55
N GLY A 103 -9.71 9.94 5.64
CA GLY A 103 -8.67 9.94 6.68
C GLY A 103 -8.56 8.61 7.41
N ALA A 104 -9.69 7.94 7.68
CA ALA A 104 -9.69 6.60 8.27
C ALA A 104 -9.06 5.53 7.36
N LEU A 105 -9.15 5.69 6.04
CA LEU A 105 -8.52 4.81 5.05
C LEU A 105 -7.02 5.13 4.85
N LEU A 106 -6.67 6.41 4.81
CA LEU A 106 -5.32 6.89 4.48
C LEU A 106 -4.38 6.92 5.70
N LEU A 107 -4.81 7.52 6.82
CA LEU A 107 -3.99 7.64 8.03
C LEU A 107 -4.30 6.55 9.05
N GLY A 108 -5.55 6.08 9.11
CA GLY A 108 -6.00 5.22 10.21
C GLY A 108 -6.18 6.00 11.52
N ARG A 109 -6.87 5.37 12.48
CA ARG A 109 -7.30 6.04 13.73
C ARG A 109 -6.38 5.79 14.94
N ILE A 110 -5.70 4.65 14.97
CA ILE A 110 -4.94 4.19 16.14
C ILE A 110 -3.57 3.71 15.68
N PHE A 111 -2.53 4.09 16.42
CA PHE A 111 -1.18 3.58 16.27
C PHE A 111 -1.12 2.08 16.61
N SER A 112 -0.54 1.26 15.75
CA SER A 112 -0.31 -0.15 16.01
C SER A 112 0.95 -0.67 15.34
N VAL A 113 1.91 -1.16 16.14
CA VAL A 113 3.11 -1.84 15.63
C VAL A 113 2.74 -3.05 14.75
N ARG A 114 1.61 -3.71 15.05
CA ARG A 114 1.10 -4.82 14.23
C ARG A 114 0.66 -4.38 12.83
N ASN A 115 0.27 -3.12 12.65
CA ASN A 115 0.03 -2.56 11.31
C ASN A 115 1.32 -2.40 10.53
N ILE A 116 2.42 -1.97 11.18
CA ILE A 116 3.73 -1.86 10.53
C ILE A 116 4.17 -3.23 9.99
N LEU A 117 4.01 -4.30 10.79
CA LEU A 117 4.24 -5.67 10.34
C LEU A 117 3.36 -6.07 9.16
N ALA A 118 2.06 -5.78 9.21
CA ALA A 118 1.15 -6.06 8.09
C ALA A 118 1.55 -5.29 6.82
N TYR A 119 1.94 -4.02 6.95
CA TYR A 119 2.46 -3.21 5.84
C TYR A 119 3.74 -3.81 5.27
N ALA A 120 4.69 -4.23 6.12
CA ALA A 120 5.92 -4.87 5.68
C ALA A 120 5.65 -6.17 4.91
N ILE A 121 4.70 -7.00 5.37
CA ILE A 121 4.28 -8.21 4.65
C ILE A 121 3.70 -7.86 3.28
N GLY A 122 2.82 -6.85 3.22
CA GLY A 122 2.25 -6.37 1.96
C GLY A 122 3.30 -5.84 0.97
N ILE A 123 4.26 -5.05 1.47
CA ILE A 123 5.39 -4.53 0.69
C ILE A 123 6.27 -5.68 0.19
N ALA A 124 6.59 -6.65 1.05
CA ALA A 124 7.40 -7.80 0.68
C ALA A 124 6.73 -8.66 -0.40
N ALA A 125 5.42 -8.91 -0.25
CA ALA A 125 4.64 -9.62 -1.26
C ALA A 125 4.65 -8.86 -2.60
N ALA A 126 4.35 -7.56 -2.59
CA ALA A 126 4.37 -6.74 -3.80
C ALA A 126 5.77 -6.70 -4.45
N CYS A 127 6.83 -6.63 -3.65
CA CYS A 127 8.22 -6.68 -4.13
C CYS A 127 8.59 -8.04 -4.74
N ALA A 128 8.04 -9.14 -4.23
CA ALA A 128 8.23 -10.47 -4.81
C ALA A 128 7.48 -10.63 -6.16
N PHE A 129 6.26 -10.11 -6.25
CA PHE A 129 5.46 -10.12 -7.48
C PHE A 129 5.93 -9.11 -8.53
N ASP A 130 6.65 -8.04 -8.15
CA ASP A 130 7.30 -7.12 -9.09
C ASP A 130 8.57 -7.76 -9.69
N SER A 131 8.37 -8.84 -10.45
CA SER A 131 9.43 -9.60 -11.12
C SER A 131 9.98 -8.90 -12.38
N ALA A 132 9.39 -7.75 -12.76
CA ALA A 132 9.62 -7.08 -14.04
C ALA A 132 10.98 -6.35 -14.17
N ARG A 133 11.90 -6.50 -13.20
CA ARG A 133 13.18 -5.75 -13.16
C ARG A 133 14.38 -6.59 -12.73
N ARG A 134 14.49 -7.83 -13.22
CA ARG A 134 15.77 -8.57 -13.13
C ARG A 134 16.87 -7.83 -13.87
#